data_AF-U2WLY1-F1
#
_entry.id   AF-U2WLY1-F1
#
_cell.length_a   1.000
_cell.length_b   1.000
_cell.length_c   1.000
_cell.angle_alpha   90.00
_cell.angle_beta   90.00
_cell.angle_gamma   90.00
#
_symmetry.space_group_name_H-M   'P 1'
#
loop_
_entity.id
_entity.type
_entity.pdbx_description
1 polymer ?
#
loop_
_entity_poly.entity_id
_entity_poly.type
_entity_poly.pdbx_seq_one_letter_code
_entity_poly.pdbx_strand_id
1 'polypeptide(L)' 'MLNEYDVVKSKIDLSEKVKKNTVGAVVMVFPEFPNDYMVEFIENEETLEILIVNEQNLEKIK' A
#
# COMPACT_ATOMS: atom_id res chain seq x y z
N MET A 1 -4.67 2.73 11.45
CA MET A 1 -3.50 1.91 11.83
C MET A 1 -3.60 0.59 11.11
N LEU A 2 -2.64 0.31 10.24
CA LEU A 2 -2.56 -0.94 9.47
C LEU A 2 -1.56 -1.89 10.14
N ASN A 3 -1.74 -3.18 9.90
CA ASN A 3 -0.79 -4.22 10.28
C ASN A 3 -0.16 -4.83 9.02
N GLU A 4 0.94 -5.57 9.19
CA GLU A 4 1.45 -6.45 8.14
C GLU A 4 0.34 -7.39 7.66
N TYR A 5 0.31 -7.62 6.34
CA TYR A 5 -0.67 -8.41 5.60
C TYR A 5 -2.09 -7.83 5.51
N ASP A 6 -2.34 -6.63 6.05
CA ASP A 6 -3.57 -5.91 5.76
C ASP A 6 -3.64 -5.63 4.25
N VAL A 7 -4.82 -5.88 3.67
CA VAL A 7 -5.05 -5.61 2.24
C VAL A 7 -5.56 -4.19 2.10
N VAL A 8 -4.90 -3.43 1.24
CA VAL A 8 -5.14 -2.01 1.06
C VAL A 8 -5.37 -1.67 -0.40
N LYS A 9 -5.89 -0.46 -0.61
CA LYS A 9 -6.13 0.12 -1.92
C LYS A 9 -5.60 1.54 -1.96
N SER A 10 -4.96 1.93 -3.06
CA SER A 10 -4.52 3.31 -3.25
C SER A 10 -5.73 4.25 -3.44
N LYS A 11 -5.75 5.36 -2.70
CA LYS A 11 -6.79 6.41 -2.81
C LYS A 11 -6.50 7.40 -3.94
N ILE A 12 -5.24 7.48 -4.36
CA ILE A 12 -4.71 8.38 -5.39
C ILE A 12 -3.73 7.63 -6.30
N ASP A 13 -3.31 8.28 -7.39
CA ASP A 13 -2.15 7.83 -8.15
C ASP A 13 -0.89 8.02 -7.30
N LEU A 14 -0.17 6.92 -7.05
CA LEU A 14 1.06 6.92 -6.25
C LEU A 14 2.31 6.88 -7.14
N SER A 15 2.20 6.34 -8.35
CA SER A 15 3.26 6.33 -9.35
C SER A 15 2.71 6.22 -10.78
N GLU A 16 3.59 6.07 -11.77
CA GLU A 16 3.21 5.74 -13.14
C GLU A 16 2.52 4.37 -13.24
N LYS A 17 2.91 3.41 -12.38
CA LYS A 17 2.39 2.03 -12.36
C LYS A 17 1.27 1.83 -11.35
N VAL A 18 1.36 2.49 -10.19
CA VAL A 18 0.39 2.37 -9.11
C VAL A 18 -0.64 3.49 -9.24
N LYS A 19 -1.71 3.23 -9.98
CA LYS A 19 -2.83 4.14 -10.16
C LYS A 19 -3.76 4.10 -8.96
N LYS A 20 -4.65 5.08 -8.86
CA LYS A 20 -5.77 5.04 -7.92
C LYS A 20 -6.51 3.72 -8.10
N ASN A 21 -6.91 3.13 -6.98
CA ASN A 21 -7.60 1.86 -6.88
C ASN A 21 -6.75 0.59 -7.07
N THR A 22 -5.44 0.69 -7.28
CA THR A 22 -4.55 -0.46 -7.27
C THR A 22 -4.53 -1.10 -5.87
N VAL A 23 -4.67 -2.41 -5.83
CA VAL A 23 -4.66 -3.21 -4.60
C VAL A 23 -3.22 -3.52 -4.22
N GLY A 24 -2.96 -3.53 -2.92
CA GLY A 24 -1.68 -3.98 -2.38
C GLY A 24 -1.83 -4.64 -1.02
N ALA A 25 -0.73 -5.17 -0.52
CA ALA A 25 -0.61 -5.71 0.82
C ALA A 25 0.46 -4.93 1.59
N VAL A 26 0.18 -4.62 2.85
CA VAL A 26 1.20 -4.05 3.74
C VAL A 26 2.24 -5.14 4.02
N VAL A 27 3.48 -4.93 3.62
CA VAL A 27 4.58 -5.89 3.82
C VAL A 27 5.48 -5.51 4.99
N MET A 28 5.44 -4.26 5.45
CA MET A 28 6.18 -3.80 6.62
C MET A 28 5.51 -2.59 7.27
N VAL A 29 5.47 -2.59 8.61
CA VAL A 29 5.09 -1.43 9.43
C VAL A 29 6.35 -0.88 10.10
N PHE A 30 6.56 0.43 10.04
CA PHE A 30 7.72 1.08 10.66
C PHE A 30 7.35 1.67 12.03
N PRO A 31 7.91 1.17 13.16
CA PRO A 31 7.63 1.75 14.48
C PRO A 31 8.04 3.22 14.61
N GLU A 32 9.09 3.61 13.90
CA GLU A 32 9.64 4.98 13.90
C GLU A 32 8.82 5.95 13.04
N PHE A 33 8.03 5.43 12.09
CA PHE A 33 7.20 6.21 11.17
C PHE A 33 5.76 5.67 11.20
N PRO A 34 4.96 6.00 12.23
CA PRO A 34 3.70 5.31 12.52
C PRO A 34 2.60 5.50 11.47
N ASN A 35 2.80 6.40 10.51
CA ASN A 35 1.86 6.66 9.43
C ASN A 35 2.36 6.18 8.07
N ASP A 36 3.59 5.67 7.97
CA ASP A 36 4.15 5.23 6.69
C ASP A 36 4.28 3.70 6.69
N TYR A 37 3.88 3.09 5.58
CA TYR A 37 3.82 1.65 5.41
C TYR A 37 4.53 1.24 4.13
N MET A 38 5.31 0.18 4.18
CA MET A 38 5.78 -0.44 2.95
C MET A 38 4.66 -1.32 2.40
N VAL A 39 4.22 -1.01 1.19
CA VAL A 39 3.11 -1.70 0.52
C VAL A 39 3.62 -2.29 -0.79
N GLU A 40 3.38 -3.58 -0.97
CA GLU A 40 3.53 -4.24 -2.25
C GLU A 40 2.23 -4.14 -3.02
N PHE A 41 2.24 -3.39 -4.13
CA PHE A 41 1.10 -3.28 -5.04
C PHE A 41 1.15 -4.37 -6.10
N ILE A 42 -0.01 -4.98 -6.36
CA ILE A 42 -0.13 -6.14 -7.24
C ILE A 42 -1.19 -5.91 -8.32
N GLU A 43 -0.99 -6.54 -9.47
CA GLU A 43 -1.97 -6.66 -10.54
C GLU A 43 -1.77 -8.00 -11.24
N ASN A 44 -2.86 -8.72 -11.54
CA ASN A 44 -2.81 -10.03 -12.19
C ASN A 44 -1.85 -11.03 -11.50
N GLU A 45 -1.84 -11.04 -10.16
CA GLU A 45 -0.95 -11.87 -9.33
C GLU A 45 0.56 -11.56 -9.43
N GLU A 46 0.92 -10.47 -10.14
CA GLU A 46 2.30 -9.99 -10.24
C GLU A 46 2.51 -8.71 -9.43
N THR A 47 3.72 -8.55 -8.90
CA THR A 47 4.15 -7.32 -8.24
C THR A 47 4.33 -6.21 -9.26
N LEU A 48 3.56 -5.13 -9.12
CA LEU A 48 3.73 -3.92 -9.92
C LEU A 48 4.89 -3.07 -9.40
N GLU A 49 4.85 -2.77 -8.10
CA GLU A 49 5.80 -1.88 -7.43
C GLU A 49 5.68 -2.00 -5.91
N ILE A 50 6.78 -1.78 -5.19
CA ILE A 50 6.80 -1.68 -3.73
C ILE A 50 7.09 -0.23 -3.37
N LEU A 51 6.21 0.39 -2.57
CA LEU A 51 6.31 1.80 -2.21
C LEU A 51 6.17 1.98 -0.69
N ILE A 52 6.83 3.01 -0.15
CA ILE A 52 6.51 3.53 1.18
C ILE A 52 5.40 4.56 1.00
N VAL A 53 4.24 4.32 1.62
CA VAL A 53 3.03 5.11 1.42
C VAL A 53 2.46 5.54 2.77
N ASN A 54 2.10 6.81 2.85
CA ASN A 54 1.43 7.36 4.02
C ASN A 54 -0.02 6.85 4.13
N GLU A 55 -0.48 6.54 5.35
CA GLU A 55 -1.81 5.96 5.66
C GLU A 55 -2.95 6.72 5.02
N GLN A 56 -2.85 8.06 4.96
CA GLN A 56 -3.92 8.90 4.42
C GLN A 56 -4.25 8.57 2.96
N ASN A 57 -3.27 8.03 2.22
CA ASN A 57 -3.37 7.64 0.81
C ASN A 57 -3.77 6.17 0.61
N LEU A 58 -3.98 5.42 1.69
CA LEU A 58 -4.38 4.01 1.67
C LEU A 58 -5.79 3.84 2.26
N GLU A 59 -6.56 2.92 1.68
CA GLU A 59 -7.85 2.46 2.21
C GLU A 59 -7.73 0.98 2.56
N LYS A 60 -8.00 0.59 3.81
CA LYS A 60 -8.02 -0.82 4.22
C LYS A 60 -9.27 -1.50 3.66
N ILE A 61 -9.08 -2.64 3.01
CA ILE A 61 -10.16 -3.47 2.46
C ILE A 61 -10.44 -4.66 3.39
N LYS A 62 -9.39 -5.31 3.91
CA LYS A 62 -9.48 -6.53 4.72
C LYS A 62 -8.40 -6.57 5.78
#